data_AF-A0A059D7D1-F1
#
_entry.id   AF-A0A059D7D1-F1
#
_cell.length_a   1.000
_cell.length_b   1.000
_cell.length_c   1.000
_cell.angle_alpha   90.00
_cell.angle_beta   90.00
_cell.angle_gamma   90.00
#
_symmetry.space_group_name_H-M   'P 1'
#
loop_
_entity.id
_entity.type
_entity.pdbx_description
1 polymer ?
#
loop_
_entity_poly.entity_id
_entity_poly.type
_entity_poly.pdbx_seq_one_letter_code
_entity_poly.pdbx_strand_id
1 'polypeptide(L)'
;MEARRSFGGFFAVLVLSSLVGSATLAFASCDFPAIFNFGDSNSDTGGLSAVFGQAPPPHGETHFRRPVGRYSDGRLVVDFIAQSFGLPYLSAYLDAVGSNFSHGANFATAGSTIRPQNTTLHQSGFSPISLDVQFNEFYEFRRRSQVARTRGGVYEKLLPKEEVFSRALYTFDIGQNDLTAGYFLNMSTSEVKAYIPDVLGQFKNIVSYIYGEGGRYFWIHNTGPVGCLPYVMERIPILVSQPYESSSHLARFFLGCPSDPLVLAAQFANLRIRFCSLSISLFCQFS
;
A
#
# COMPACT_ATOMS: atom_id res chain seq x y z
N MET A 1 -87.31 37.25 7.47
CA MET A 1 -86.32 38.30 7.74
C MET A 1 -85.19 37.63 8.52
N GLU A 2 -84.18 37.10 7.81
CA GLU A 2 -82.93 37.81 7.44
C GLU A 2 -81.89 37.64 8.56
N ALA A 3 -81.10 36.56 8.49
CA ALA A 3 -79.76 36.50 7.90
C ALA A 3 -78.66 37.11 8.80
N ARG A 4 -77.73 36.25 9.25
CA ARG A 4 -76.26 36.44 9.15
C ARG A 4 -75.54 35.26 9.83
N ARG A 5 -75.04 34.34 9.02
CA ARG A 5 -74.00 33.36 9.40
C ARG A 5 -72.66 34.07 9.33
N SER A 6 -71.94 34.16 10.45
CA SER A 6 -70.54 34.59 10.49
C SER A 6 -69.64 33.36 10.32
N PHE A 7 -68.80 33.39 9.29
CA PHE A 7 -67.79 32.39 8.99
C PHE A 7 -66.54 32.68 9.84
N GLY A 8 -66.33 31.91 10.92
CA GLY A 8 -65.07 31.89 11.65
C GLY A 8 -64.11 30.90 11.00
N GLY A 9 -63.08 31.41 10.33
CA GLY A 9 -62.05 30.59 9.67
C GLY A 9 -61.18 29.85 10.68
N PHE A 10 -61.18 28.51 10.61
CA PHE A 10 -60.14 27.68 11.20
C PHE A 10 -58.96 27.62 10.21
N PHE A 11 -57.86 28.31 10.52
CA PHE A 11 -56.58 28.06 9.87
C PHE A 11 -56.03 26.72 10.38
N ALA A 12 -56.21 25.65 9.61
CA ALA A 12 -55.51 24.40 9.83
C ALA A 12 -54.06 24.57 9.34
N VAL A 13 -53.11 24.68 10.26
CA VAL A 13 -51.68 24.62 9.95
C VAL A 13 -51.34 23.15 9.65
N LEU A 14 -51.26 22.80 8.37
CA LEU A 14 -50.70 21.53 7.91
C LEU A 14 -49.18 21.56 8.12
N VAL A 15 -48.72 20.92 9.20
CA VAL A 15 -47.29 20.65 9.40
C VAL A 15 -46.91 19.51 8.46
N LEU A 16 -46.43 19.86 7.27
CA LEU A 16 -45.78 18.93 6.35
C LEU A 16 -44.46 18.49 7.01
N SER A 17 -44.49 17.38 7.75
CA SER A 17 -43.28 16.73 8.23
C SER A 17 -42.52 16.23 7.01
N SER A 18 -41.50 16.98 6.61
CA SER A 18 -40.56 16.59 5.56
C SER A 18 -39.82 15.35 6.05
N LEU A 19 -40.17 14.20 5.49
CA LEU A 19 -39.35 13.00 5.50
C LEU A 19 -38.07 13.32 4.72
N VAL A 20 -37.10 13.93 5.40
CA VAL A 20 -35.72 13.92 4.96
C VAL A 20 -35.25 12.49 5.17
N GLY A 21 -35.48 11.65 4.16
CA GLY A 21 -34.84 10.35 4.06
C GLY A 21 -33.34 10.60 4.11
N SER A 22 -32.74 10.33 5.27
CA SER A 22 -31.30 10.18 5.35
C SER A 22 -30.96 8.99 4.46
N ALA A 23 -30.57 9.27 3.22
CA ALA A 23 -29.86 8.32 2.40
C ALA A 23 -28.54 8.05 3.14
N THR A 24 -28.58 7.10 4.07
CA THR A 24 -27.37 6.42 4.50
C THR A 24 -26.81 5.81 3.22
N LEU A 25 -25.78 6.45 2.67
CA LEU A 25 -24.91 5.79 1.71
C LEU A 25 -24.44 4.53 2.42
N ALA A 26 -25.10 3.41 2.12
CA ALA A 26 -24.61 2.11 2.52
C ALA A 26 -23.29 1.96 1.79
N PHE A 27 -22.19 2.36 2.43
CA PHE A 27 -20.87 1.97 1.99
C PHE A 27 -20.92 0.45 1.94
N ALA A 28 -20.80 -0.12 0.74
CA ALA A 28 -20.69 -1.56 0.60
C ALA A 28 -19.62 -2.02 1.59
N SER A 29 -19.94 -2.98 2.47
CA SER A 29 -18.95 -3.50 3.41
C SER A 29 -17.77 -4.02 2.61
N CYS A 30 -16.60 -3.43 2.84
CA CYS A 30 -15.37 -3.89 2.21
C CYS A 30 -14.99 -5.22 2.83
N ASP A 31 -15.39 -6.30 2.18
CA ASP A 31 -15.09 -7.68 2.56
C ASP A 31 -14.19 -8.31 1.51
N PHE A 32 -12.94 -8.55 1.88
CA PHE A 32 -11.90 -9.07 1.01
C PHE A 32 -11.52 -10.48 1.45
N PRO A 33 -11.63 -11.50 0.58
CA PRO A 33 -11.25 -12.87 0.93
C PRO A 33 -9.72 -13.09 1.02
N ALA A 34 -8.95 -12.17 0.47
CA ALA A 34 -7.49 -12.23 0.41
C ALA A 34 -6.86 -10.83 0.22
N ILE A 35 -5.58 -10.73 0.57
CA ILE A 35 -4.72 -9.58 0.27
C ILE A 35 -3.52 -10.04 -0.55
N PHE A 36 -3.25 -9.36 -1.66
CA PHE A 36 -2.00 -9.51 -2.42
C PHE A 36 -1.17 -8.25 -2.25
N ASN A 37 -0.06 -8.35 -1.54
CA ASN A 37 0.77 -7.19 -1.18
C ASN A 37 2.03 -7.11 -2.04
N PHE A 38 2.33 -5.90 -2.50
CA PHE A 38 3.56 -5.52 -3.21
C PHE A 38 4.19 -4.38 -2.44
N GLY A 39 5.52 -4.32 -2.40
CA GLY A 39 6.15 -3.27 -1.61
C GLY A 39 7.61 -3.44 -1.29
N ASP A 40 8.03 -2.64 -0.33
CA ASP A 40 9.37 -2.68 0.24
C ASP A 40 9.37 -3.13 1.72
N SER A 41 10.38 -2.70 2.49
CA SER A 41 10.58 -3.03 3.89
C SER A 41 9.40 -2.68 4.79
N ASN A 42 8.58 -1.68 4.43
CA ASN A 42 7.44 -1.27 5.24
C ASN A 42 6.32 -2.33 5.28
N SER A 43 6.32 -3.24 4.31
CA SER A 43 5.33 -4.31 4.20
C SER A 43 5.94 -5.70 4.02
N ASP A 44 7.27 -5.84 3.95
CA ASP A 44 7.96 -7.14 3.82
C ASP A 44 7.78 -8.04 5.05
N THR A 45 7.02 -9.12 4.90
CA THR A 45 6.75 -10.12 5.94
C THR A 45 7.81 -11.23 6.05
N GLY A 46 8.91 -11.16 5.30
CA GLY A 46 9.98 -12.15 5.30
C GLY A 46 10.55 -12.50 3.91
N GLY A 47 10.11 -11.86 2.83
CA GLY A 47 10.51 -12.12 1.46
C GLY A 47 12.01 -11.90 1.22
N LEU A 48 12.57 -10.76 1.66
CA LEU A 48 14.03 -10.57 1.56
C LEU A 48 14.77 -11.62 2.40
N SER A 49 14.24 -11.93 3.58
CA SER A 49 14.90 -12.84 4.52
C SER A 49 14.98 -14.29 4.04
N ALA A 50 14.00 -14.72 3.24
CA ALA A 50 13.94 -16.05 2.66
C ALA A 50 15.04 -16.27 1.62
N VAL A 51 15.54 -15.20 0.99
CA VAL A 51 16.55 -15.27 -0.07
C VAL A 51 17.93 -14.83 0.42
N PHE A 52 18.01 -13.77 1.22
CA PHE A 52 19.27 -13.10 1.56
C PHE A 52 19.65 -13.20 3.05
N GLY A 53 18.85 -13.88 3.86
CA GLY A 53 19.13 -14.14 5.28
C GLY A 53 18.34 -13.26 6.24
N GLN A 54 18.28 -13.69 7.49
CA GLN A 54 17.42 -13.07 8.51
C GLN A 54 17.84 -11.64 8.87
N ALA A 55 16.86 -10.77 9.04
CA ALA A 55 17.08 -9.47 9.67
C ALA A 55 17.55 -9.69 11.13
N PRO A 56 18.68 -9.11 11.56
CA PRO A 56 19.24 -9.34 12.89
C PRO A 56 18.36 -8.70 13.98
N PRO A 57 18.59 -8.93 15.29
CA PRO A 57 17.95 -8.13 16.34
C PRO A 57 18.06 -6.61 16.08
N PRO A 58 17.05 -5.79 16.40
CA PRO A 58 15.89 -6.08 17.25
C PRO A 58 14.63 -6.57 16.50
N HIS A 59 14.77 -6.99 15.24
CA HIS A 59 13.65 -7.34 14.38
C HIS A 59 12.82 -8.51 14.96
N GLY A 60 11.52 -8.28 15.18
CA GLY A 60 10.55 -9.22 15.75
C GLY A 60 10.51 -9.34 17.29
N GLU A 61 11.32 -8.60 18.04
CA GLU A 61 11.42 -8.72 19.51
C GLU A 61 10.15 -8.38 20.31
N THR A 62 9.35 -7.40 19.88
CA THR A 62 8.21 -6.91 20.67
C THR A 62 6.95 -7.75 20.50
N HIS A 63 6.71 -8.25 19.28
CA HIS A 63 5.51 -9.06 18.98
C HIS A 63 5.80 -10.55 18.83
N PHE A 64 6.77 -10.91 17.99
CA PHE A 64 7.04 -12.31 17.64
C PHE A 64 8.02 -13.01 18.60
N ARG A 65 8.74 -12.22 19.41
CA ARG A 65 9.77 -12.67 20.38
C ARG A 65 10.94 -13.43 19.75
N ARG A 66 11.12 -13.29 18.44
CA ARG A 66 12.22 -13.87 17.64
C ARG A 66 12.31 -13.15 16.30
N PRO A 67 13.47 -13.19 15.62
CA PRO A 67 13.56 -12.80 14.22
C PRO A 67 12.58 -13.58 13.34
N VAL A 68 11.80 -12.84 12.56
CA VAL A 68 10.83 -13.37 11.59
C VAL A 68 11.01 -12.74 10.20
N GLY A 69 12.20 -12.21 9.93
CA GLY A 69 12.54 -11.67 8.61
C GLY A 69 11.94 -10.31 8.26
N ARG A 70 11.41 -9.57 9.23
CA ARG A 70 10.72 -8.28 9.04
C ARG A 70 11.61 -7.12 9.47
N TYR A 71 11.61 -6.01 8.73
CA TYR A 71 12.31 -4.79 9.15
C TYR A 71 11.49 -3.95 10.14
N SER A 72 10.96 -4.62 11.16
CA SER A 72 10.27 -4.06 12.32
C SER A 72 10.57 -4.94 13.54
N ASP A 73 10.59 -4.34 14.73
CA ASP A 73 10.62 -5.06 16.00
C ASP A 73 9.32 -5.84 16.28
N GLY A 74 8.27 -5.61 15.49
CA GLY A 74 6.99 -6.29 15.64
C GLY A 74 6.19 -6.37 14.35
N ARG A 75 4.93 -5.92 14.44
CA ARG A 75 3.95 -6.00 13.34
C ARG A 75 4.15 -4.86 12.35
N LEU A 76 3.80 -5.13 11.10
CA LEU A 76 3.81 -4.19 9.99
C LEU A 76 2.40 -3.65 9.74
N VAL A 77 2.27 -2.53 9.03
CA VAL A 77 0.97 -1.92 8.67
C VAL A 77 0.06 -2.94 7.97
N VAL A 78 0.61 -3.79 7.09
CA VAL A 78 -0.13 -4.84 6.39
C VAL A 78 -0.77 -5.87 7.34
N ASP A 79 -0.19 -6.13 8.51
CA ASP A 79 -0.79 -7.03 9.50
C ASP A 79 -2.06 -6.43 10.12
N PHE A 80 -2.06 -5.11 10.37
CA PHE A 80 -3.22 -4.41 10.88
C PHE A 80 -4.33 -4.31 9.82
N ILE A 81 -3.95 -4.14 8.54
CA ILE A 81 -4.89 -4.20 7.41
C ILE A 81 -5.53 -5.59 7.35
N ALA A 82 -4.73 -6.67 7.37
CA ALA A 82 -5.25 -8.04 7.38
C ALA A 82 -6.18 -8.29 8.56
N GLN A 83 -5.78 -7.87 9.76
CA GLN A 83 -6.58 -8.00 10.98
C GLN A 83 -7.92 -7.26 10.88
N SER A 84 -7.96 -6.08 10.25
CA SER A 84 -9.20 -5.30 10.07
C SER A 84 -10.25 -6.01 9.21
N PHE A 85 -9.82 -6.92 8.33
CA PHE A 85 -10.68 -7.77 7.51
C PHE A 85 -10.86 -9.19 8.07
N GLY A 86 -10.36 -9.46 9.28
CA GLY A 86 -10.41 -10.80 9.89
C GLY A 86 -9.55 -11.84 9.17
N LEU A 87 -8.54 -11.42 8.41
CA LEU A 87 -7.61 -12.29 7.68
C LEU A 87 -6.37 -12.60 8.54
N PRO A 88 -5.72 -13.77 8.32
CA PRO A 88 -4.43 -14.07 8.94
C PRO A 88 -3.33 -13.16 8.39
N TYR A 89 -2.17 -13.13 9.07
CA TYR A 89 -0.98 -12.46 8.55
C TYR A 89 -0.51 -13.12 7.25
N LEU A 90 -0.10 -12.29 6.30
CA LEU A 90 0.30 -12.76 4.98
C LEU A 90 1.62 -13.54 5.08
N SER A 91 1.70 -14.64 4.35
CA SER A 91 2.96 -15.35 4.12
C SER A 91 3.74 -14.66 3.00
N ALA A 92 5.05 -14.56 3.14
CA ALA A 92 5.93 -14.09 2.06
C ALA A 92 5.93 -15.13 0.93
N TYR A 93 5.80 -14.68 -0.32
CA TYR A 93 5.79 -15.56 -1.49
C TYR A 93 7.07 -16.41 -1.59
N LEU A 94 8.21 -15.80 -1.25
CA LEU A 94 9.53 -16.43 -1.30
C LEU A 94 9.82 -17.36 -0.14
N ASP A 95 9.00 -17.34 0.92
CA ASP A 95 9.13 -18.30 2.02
C ASP A 95 8.46 -19.62 1.63
N ALA A 96 9.28 -20.66 1.44
CA ALA A 96 8.79 -21.98 1.04
C ALA A 96 8.27 -22.82 2.22
N VAL A 97 8.70 -22.52 3.46
CA VAL A 97 8.53 -23.43 4.59
C VAL A 97 7.37 -22.99 5.47
N GLY A 98 6.23 -23.68 5.36
CA GLY A 98 5.07 -23.43 6.22
C GLY A 98 4.16 -22.29 5.76
N SER A 99 4.40 -21.74 4.57
CA SER A 99 3.56 -20.69 4.00
C SER A 99 2.13 -21.17 3.71
N ASN A 100 1.18 -20.32 4.07
CA ASN A 100 -0.22 -20.49 3.75
C ASN A 100 -0.69 -19.29 2.91
N PHE A 101 -1.05 -19.56 1.66
CA PHE A 101 -1.48 -18.54 0.71
C PHE A 101 -2.99 -18.55 0.46
N SER A 102 -3.77 -19.26 1.29
CA SER A 102 -5.24 -19.36 1.14
C SER A 102 -5.94 -18.00 1.17
N HIS A 103 -5.34 -17.03 1.86
CA HIS A 103 -5.82 -15.65 2.00
C HIS A 103 -4.88 -14.63 1.33
N GLY A 104 -4.15 -15.08 0.31
CA GLY A 104 -3.25 -14.24 -0.48
C GLY A 104 -1.79 -14.37 -0.07
N ALA A 105 -0.94 -13.55 -0.68
CA ALA A 105 0.51 -13.66 -0.60
C ALA A 105 1.16 -12.27 -0.57
N ASN A 106 2.34 -12.20 0.03
CA ASN A 106 3.13 -10.99 0.08
C ASN A 106 4.38 -11.11 -0.80
N PHE A 107 4.47 -10.26 -1.82
CA PHE A 107 5.57 -10.19 -2.77
C PHE A 107 6.57 -9.08 -2.41
N ALA A 108 6.32 -8.29 -1.36
CA ALA A 108 7.22 -7.23 -0.93
C ALA A 108 8.57 -7.79 -0.44
N THR A 109 9.65 -7.07 -0.74
CA THR A 109 10.97 -7.36 -0.17
C THR A 109 11.65 -6.07 0.29
N ALA A 110 12.33 -6.12 1.44
CA ALA A 110 13.02 -4.97 1.97
C ALA A 110 14.04 -4.36 0.99
N GLY A 111 14.00 -3.04 0.84
CA GLY A 111 14.86 -2.30 -0.09
C GLY A 111 14.43 -2.39 -1.56
N SER A 112 13.26 -2.95 -1.87
CA SER A 112 12.71 -2.93 -3.23
C SER A 112 12.45 -1.53 -3.76
N THR A 113 12.74 -1.33 -5.03
CA THR A 113 12.44 -0.14 -5.83
C THR A 113 11.41 -0.47 -6.90
N ILE A 114 10.71 0.54 -7.40
CA ILE A 114 9.87 0.40 -8.59
C ILE A 114 10.76 0.13 -9.79
N ARG A 115 11.80 0.94 -9.99
CA ARG A 115 12.77 0.77 -11.09
C ARG A 115 13.80 -0.29 -10.73
N PRO A 116 14.13 -1.25 -11.61
CA PRO A 116 15.24 -2.17 -11.39
C PRO A 116 16.55 -1.43 -11.14
N GLN A 117 17.33 -1.88 -10.15
CA GLN A 117 18.64 -1.32 -9.86
C GLN A 117 19.72 -2.04 -10.67
N ASN A 118 20.66 -1.30 -11.25
CA ASN A 118 21.81 -1.87 -11.96
C ASN A 118 22.97 -2.21 -11.01
N THR A 119 22.64 -2.67 -9.80
CA THR A 119 23.60 -3.00 -8.74
C THR A 119 23.11 -4.23 -7.98
N THR A 120 24.03 -4.93 -7.33
CA THR A 120 23.68 -6.03 -6.41
C THR A 120 23.28 -5.51 -5.04
N LEU A 121 22.55 -6.34 -4.26
CA LEU A 121 22.22 -6.04 -2.87
C LEU A 121 23.47 -5.69 -2.04
N HIS A 122 24.60 -6.36 -2.28
CA HIS A 122 25.85 -6.07 -1.57
C HIS A 122 26.49 -4.73 -1.94
N GLN A 123 26.24 -4.22 -3.14
CA GLN A 123 26.82 -2.96 -3.61
C GLN A 123 26.01 -1.74 -3.15
N SER A 124 24.68 -1.82 -3.18
CA SER A 124 23.82 -0.66 -2.95
C SER A 124 22.90 -0.80 -1.73
N GLY A 125 22.67 -2.01 -1.25
CA GLY A 125 21.68 -2.30 -0.21
C GLY A 125 20.24 -2.36 -0.71
N PHE A 126 19.98 -2.15 -2.01
CA PHE A 126 18.65 -2.29 -2.59
C PHE A 126 18.38 -3.73 -3.07
N SER A 127 17.14 -4.17 -2.92
CA SER A 127 16.73 -5.51 -3.33
C SER A 127 16.79 -5.65 -4.86
N PRO A 128 17.31 -6.79 -5.39
CA PRO A 128 17.19 -7.09 -6.81
C PRO A 128 15.75 -7.47 -7.21
N ILE A 129 14.83 -7.59 -6.26
CA ILE A 129 13.42 -7.90 -6.48
C ILE A 129 12.66 -6.58 -6.55
N SER A 130 12.77 -5.91 -7.70
CA SER A 130 12.03 -4.68 -8.01
C SER A 130 10.55 -4.97 -8.28
N LEU A 131 9.73 -3.92 -8.38
CA LEU A 131 8.27 -4.08 -8.50
C LEU A 131 7.84 -4.92 -9.72
N ASP A 132 8.56 -4.84 -10.84
CA ASP A 132 8.34 -5.68 -12.01
C ASP A 132 8.63 -7.16 -11.72
N VAL A 133 9.64 -7.46 -10.90
CA VAL A 133 9.93 -8.83 -10.43
C VAL A 133 8.81 -9.30 -9.50
N GLN A 134 8.37 -8.48 -8.55
CA GLN A 134 7.23 -8.81 -7.68
C GLN A 134 5.95 -9.07 -8.48
N PHE A 135 5.73 -8.32 -9.57
CA PHE A 135 4.64 -8.59 -10.49
C PHE A 135 4.79 -9.95 -11.19
N ASN A 136 5.99 -10.30 -11.66
CA ASN A 136 6.25 -11.61 -12.25
C ASN A 136 5.99 -12.75 -11.25
N GLU A 137 6.40 -12.56 -9.99
CA GLU A 137 6.08 -13.48 -8.89
C GLU A 137 4.58 -13.67 -8.72
N PHE A 138 3.81 -12.57 -8.68
CA PHE A 138 2.36 -12.62 -8.61
C PHE A 138 1.73 -13.31 -9.83
N TYR A 139 2.17 -12.96 -11.04
CA TYR A 139 1.66 -13.51 -12.28
C TYR A 139 1.84 -15.04 -12.33
N GLU A 140 3.06 -15.51 -12.02
CA GLU A 140 3.34 -16.93 -11.95
C GLU A 140 2.64 -17.60 -10.77
N PHE A 141 2.54 -16.94 -9.60
CA PHE A 141 1.82 -17.44 -8.45
C PHE A 141 0.35 -17.72 -8.80
N ARG A 142 -0.36 -16.76 -9.39
CA ARG A 142 -1.77 -16.93 -9.78
C ARG A 142 -1.97 -18.14 -10.69
N ARG A 143 -1.15 -18.24 -11.74
CA ARG A 143 -1.28 -19.32 -12.73
C ARG A 143 -0.90 -20.68 -12.14
N ARG A 144 0.24 -20.75 -11.44
CA ARG A 144 0.76 -22.00 -10.86
C ARG A 144 -0.08 -22.46 -9.68
N SER A 145 -0.71 -21.56 -8.92
CA SER A 145 -1.59 -21.92 -7.83
C SER A 145 -2.79 -22.71 -8.35
N GLN A 146 -3.39 -22.31 -9.47
CA GLN A 146 -4.51 -23.06 -10.06
C GLN A 146 -4.08 -24.46 -10.53
N VAL A 147 -2.92 -24.56 -11.18
CA VAL A 147 -2.37 -25.85 -11.61
C VAL A 147 -2.06 -26.75 -10.40
N ALA A 148 -1.50 -26.21 -9.32
CA ALA A 148 -1.20 -26.98 -8.13
C ALA A 148 -2.48 -27.42 -7.40
N ARG A 149 -3.52 -26.58 -7.37
CA ARG A 149 -4.82 -26.90 -6.76
C ARG A 149 -5.49 -28.12 -7.39
N THR A 150 -5.33 -28.38 -8.69
CA THR A 150 -5.93 -29.58 -9.34
C THR A 150 -5.37 -30.90 -8.81
N ARG A 151 -4.21 -30.87 -8.13
CA ARG A 151 -3.63 -32.03 -7.45
C ARG A 151 -4.39 -32.41 -6.18
N GLY A 152 -5.30 -31.56 -5.69
CA GLY A 152 -6.11 -31.78 -4.50
C GLY A 152 -5.31 -31.78 -3.20
N GLY A 153 -5.93 -32.30 -2.13
CA GLY A 153 -5.27 -32.49 -0.83
C GLY A 153 -4.86 -31.18 -0.17
N VAL A 154 -3.58 -31.08 0.22
CA VAL A 154 -3.05 -29.90 0.91
C VAL A 154 -3.04 -28.66 0.03
N TYR A 155 -2.81 -28.81 -1.28
CA TYR A 155 -2.75 -27.70 -2.23
C TYR A 155 -4.09 -26.98 -2.38
N GLU A 156 -5.20 -27.72 -2.25
CA GLU A 156 -6.54 -27.15 -2.28
C GLU A 156 -6.82 -26.25 -1.05
N LYS A 157 -6.14 -26.49 0.07
CA LYS A 157 -6.32 -25.73 1.31
C LYS A 157 -5.37 -24.54 1.42
N LEU A 158 -4.14 -24.67 0.93
CA LEU A 158 -3.08 -23.66 1.10
C LEU A 158 -3.00 -22.63 -0.02
N LEU A 159 -3.73 -22.80 -1.12
CA LEU A 159 -3.65 -21.91 -2.29
C LEU A 159 -5.01 -21.24 -2.55
N PRO A 160 -5.06 -20.03 -3.11
CA PRO A 160 -6.31 -19.32 -3.35
C PRO A 160 -7.06 -19.89 -4.56
N LYS A 161 -8.40 -19.89 -4.49
CA LYS A 161 -9.25 -20.21 -5.66
C LYS A 161 -9.19 -19.10 -6.70
N GLU A 162 -9.48 -19.41 -7.95
CA GLU A 162 -9.39 -18.44 -9.05
C GLU A 162 -10.28 -17.20 -8.85
N GLU A 163 -11.48 -17.37 -8.32
CA GLU A 163 -12.42 -16.27 -8.05
C GLU A 163 -11.91 -15.27 -7.00
N VAL A 164 -10.97 -15.69 -6.13
CA VAL A 164 -10.40 -14.85 -5.06
C VAL A 164 -9.63 -13.67 -5.66
N PHE A 165 -8.90 -13.87 -6.75
CA PHE A 165 -8.09 -12.81 -7.37
C PHE A 165 -8.95 -11.60 -7.80
N SER A 166 -10.15 -11.83 -8.34
CA SER A 166 -11.04 -10.73 -8.74
C SER A 166 -11.66 -9.95 -7.57
N ARG A 167 -11.61 -10.53 -6.37
CA ARG A 167 -12.22 -10.01 -5.14
C ARG A 167 -11.19 -9.55 -4.10
N ALA A 168 -9.91 -9.82 -4.30
CA ALA A 168 -8.87 -9.50 -3.35
C ALA A 168 -8.56 -8.00 -3.28
N LEU A 169 -7.98 -7.58 -2.16
CA LEU A 169 -7.36 -6.27 -2.02
C LEU A 169 -5.89 -6.34 -2.45
N TYR A 170 -5.49 -5.43 -3.33
CA TYR A 170 -4.12 -5.30 -3.81
C TYR A 170 -3.46 -4.10 -3.13
N THR A 171 -2.47 -4.34 -2.28
CA THR A 171 -1.81 -3.30 -1.48
C THR A 171 -0.42 -2.97 -2.01
N PHE A 172 -0.05 -1.69 -2.01
CA PHE A 172 1.26 -1.18 -2.44
C PHE A 172 1.84 -0.24 -1.39
N ASP A 173 3.08 -0.50 -0.98
CA ASP A 173 3.90 0.43 -0.19
C ASP A 173 5.33 0.40 -0.76
N ILE A 174 5.59 1.29 -1.71
CA ILE A 174 6.82 1.29 -2.52
C ILE A 174 7.10 2.69 -3.10
N GLY A 175 8.34 2.93 -3.51
CA GLY A 175 8.78 4.15 -4.20
C GLY A 175 9.72 5.03 -3.38
N GLN A 176 9.74 4.85 -2.06
CA GLN A 176 10.70 5.53 -1.18
C GLN A 176 12.15 5.20 -1.58
N ASN A 177 12.41 3.92 -1.81
CA ASN A 177 13.75 3.46 -2.18
C ASN A 177 14.22 4.03 -3.53
N ASP A 178 13.32 4.29 -4.49
CA ASP A 178 13.68 4.91 -5.76
C ASP A 178 14.25 6.32 -5.56
N LEU A 179 13.77 7.07 -4.56
CA LEU A 179 14.33 8.39 -4.23
C LEU A 179 15.68 8.24 -3.55
N THR A 180 15.79 7.39 -2.53
CA THR A 180 17.05 7.23 -1.79
C THR A 180 18.14 6.57 -2.62
N ALA A 181 17.79 5.72 -3.59
CA ALA A 181 18.74 5.11 -4.51
C ALA A 181 19.48 6.16 -5.35
N GLY A 182 18.77 7.14 -5.90
CA GLY A 182 19.40 8.23 -6.64
C GLY A 182 20.33 9.05 -5.75
N TYR A 183 19.86 9.43 -4.56
CA TYR A 183 20.69 10.20 -3.64
C TYR A 183 21.94 9.44 -3.16
N PHE A 184 21.84 8.14 -2.89
CA PHE A 184 22.99 7.32 -2.50
C PHE A 184 23.97 7.07 -3.64
N LEU A 185 23.58 7.34 -4.88
CA LEU A 185 24.44 7.43 -6.06
C LEU A 185 24.96 8.86 -6.31
N ASN A 186 24.87 9.76 -5.32
CA ASN A 186 25.28 11.17 -5.39
C ASN A 186 24.57 11.99 -6.49
N MET A 187 23.36 11.59 -6.89
CA MET A 187 22.55 12.42 -7.79
C MET A 187 22.08 13.68 -7.08
N SER A 188 22.03 14.78 -7.82
CA SER A 188 21.37 16.02 -7.40
C SER A 188 19.86 15.83 -7.28
N THR A 189 19.20 16.68 -6.48
CA THR A 189 17.72 16.70 -6.40
C THR A 189 17.06 16.91 -7.76
N SER A 190 17.69 17.67 -8.67
CA SER A 190 17.19 17.84 -10.04
C SER A 190 17.20 16.53 -10.82
N GLU A 191 18.28 15.74 -10.71
CA GLU A 191 18.39 14.43 -11.36
C GLU A 191 17.40 13.43 -10.77
N VAL A 192 17.26 13.41 -9.43
CA VAL A 192 16.25 12.59 -8.74
C VAL A 192 14.84 12.92 -9.23
N LYS A 193 14.49 14.20 -9.27
CA LYS A 193 13.19 14.65 -9.77
C LYS A 193 12.98 14.31 -11.25
N ALA A 194 14.03 14.34 -12.07
CA ALA A 194 13.94 14.10 -13.50
C ALA A 194 13.47 12.69 -13.85
N TYR A 195 13.76 11.68 -13.02
CA TYR A 195 13.30 10.30 -13.27
C TYR A 195 11.99 9.92 -12.56
N ILE A 196 11.41 10.77 -11.70
CA ILE A 196 10.13 10.48 -11.04
C ILE A 196 9.01 10.14 -12.03
N PRO A 197 8.86 10.85 -13.19
CA PRO A 197 7.88 10.46 -14.18
C PRO A 197 8.05 9.03 -14.73
N ASP A 198 9.29 8.55 -14.87
CA ASP A 198 9.58 7.16 -15.28
C ASP A 198 9.16 6.16 -14.17
N VAL A 199 9.51 6.45 -12.91
CA VAL A 199 9.08 5.66 -11.74
C VAL A 199 7.55 5.52 -11.72
N LEU A 200 6.83 6.64 -11.85
CA LEU A 200 5.36 6.65 -11.85
C LEU A 200 4.78 5.92 -13.07
N GLY A 201 5.43 6.05 -14.24
CA GLY A 201 5.06 5.31 -15.44
C GLY A 201 5.13 3.79 -15.25
N GLN A 202 6.24 3.30 -14.67
CA GLN A 202 6.42 1.88 -14.37
C GLN A 202 5.42 1.38 -13.32
N PHE A 203 5.24 2.14 -12.23
CA PHE A 203 4.24 1.82 -11.21
C PHE A 203 2.83 1.72 -11.82
N LYS A 204 2.45 2.68 -12.66
CA LYS A 204 1.16 2.68 -13.37
C LYS A 204 1.00 1.45 -14.26
N ASN A 205 2.06 1.02 -14.95
CA ASN A 205 2.02 -0.17 -15.79
C ASN A 205 1.74 -1.42 -14.95
N ILE A 206 2.43 -1.59 -13.80
CA ILE A 206 2.21 -2.74 -12.92
C ILE A 206 0.77 -2.78 -12.38
N VAL A 207 0.24 -1.65 -11.90
CA VAL A 207 -1.18 -1.56 -11.48
C VAL A 207 -2.12 -1.91 -12.64
N SER A 208 -1.82 -1.44 -13.85
CA SER A 208 -2.62 -1.75 -15.05
C SER A 208 -2.56 -3.22 -15.44
N TYR A 209 -1.40 -3.87 -15.29
CA TYR A 209 -1.25 -5.30 -15.55
C TYR A 209 -2.03 -6.13 -14.53
N ILE A 210 -1.94 -5.81 -13.24
CA ILE A 210 -2.74 -6.48 -12.19
C ILE A 210 -4.24 -6.29 -12.44
N TYR A 211 -4.65 -5.11 -12.91
CA TYR A 211 -6.03 -4.90 -13.35
C TYR A 211 -6.39 -5.77 -14.57
N GLY A 212 -5.49 -5.92 -15.54
CA GLY A 212 -5.64 -6.85 -16.68
C GLY A 212 -5.81 -8.31 -16.24
N GLU A 213 -5.12 -8.70 -15.16
CA GLU A 213 -5.21 -10.02 -14.53
C GLU A 213 -6.43 -10.20 -13.62
N GLY A 214 -7.35 -9.23 -13.58
CA GLY A 214 -8.62 -9.33 -12.87
C GLY A 214 -8.71 -8.56 -11.56
N GLY A 215 -7.63 -7.93 -11.09
CA GLY A 215 -7.63 -7.14 -9.85
C GLY A 215 -8.54 -5.91 -9.94
N ARG A 216 -9.28 -5.61 -8.86
CA ARG A 216 -10.30 -4.52 -8.86
C ARG A 216 -10.20 -3.54 -7.69
N TYR A 217 -9.62 -3.96 -6.58
CA TYR A 217 -9.57 -3.18 -5.34
C TYR A 217 -8.11 -2.91 -4.99
N PHE A 218 -7.74 -1.64 -4.96
CA PHE A 218 -6.35 -1.22 -4.80
C PHE A 218 -6.22 -0.29 -3.60
N TRP A 219 -5.22 -0.57 -2.77
CA TRP A 219 -4.75 0.30 -1.71
C TRP A 219 -3.33 0.70 -2.04
N ILE A 220 -3.11 1.98 -2.32
CA ILE A 220 -1.79 2.48 -2.67
C ILE A 220 -1.35 3.44 -1.58
N HIS A 221 -0.35 3.05 -0.81
CA HIS A 221 0.29 3.89 0.19
C HIS A 221 1.19 4.90 -0.53
N ASN A 222 1.11 6.16 -0.11
CA ASN A 222 1.96 7.19 -0.68
C ASN A 222 3.32 7.22 0.04
N THR A 223 4.37 7.64 -0.68
CA THR A 223 5.69 7.83 -0.10
C THR A 223 5.67 8.96 0.93
N GLY A 224 6.11 8.65 2.16
CA GLY A 224 6.26 9.61 3.24
C GLY A 224 7.42 10.61 3.03
N PRO A 225 7.60 11.57 3.96
CA PRO A 225 8.68 12.55 3.92
C PRO A 225 10.06 11.89 4.10
N VAL A 226 10.69 11.49 2.99
CA VAL A 226 11.87 10.59 3.03
C VAL A 226 13.10 11.18 3.72
N GLY A 227 13.20 12.51 3.88
CA GLY A 227 14.34 13.11 4.58
C GLY A 227 14.13 13.26 6.08
N CYS A 228 12.97 12.88 6.61
CA CYS A 228 12.78 12.67 8.04
C CYS A 228 13.34 11.32 8.52
N LEU A 229 13.76 10.44 7.60
CA LEU A 229 14.22 9.10 7.94
C LEU A 229 15.63 9.17 8.55
N PRO A 230 15.86 8.56 9.72
CA PRO A 230 17.17 8.62 10.39
C PRO A 230 18.34 8.20 9.49
N TYR A 231 18.19 7.11 8.72
CA TYR A 231 19.24 6.62 7.82
C TYR A 231 19.54 7.57 6.65
N VAL A 232 18.55 8.39 6.23
CA VAL A 232 18.74 9.40 5.19
C VAL A 232 19.48 10.61 5.77
N MET A 233 19.09 11.06 6.97
CA MET A 233 19.77 12.15 7.67
C MET A 233 21.24 11.82 7.99
N GLU A 234 21.53 10.56 8.32
CA GLU A 234 22.90 10.09 8.57
C GLU A 234 23.75 10.07 7.29
N ARG A 235 23.21 9.53 6.19
CA ARG A 235 23.96 9.29 4.94
C ARG A 235 24.02 10.50 4.01
N ILE A 236 23.09 11.43 4.14
CA ILE A 236 23.04 12.67 3.34
C ILE A 236 23.22 13.85 4.30
N PRO A 237 24.46 14.18 4.69
CA PRO A 237 24.70 15.33 5.56
C PRO A 237 24.25 16.60 4.83
N ILE A 238 23.35 17.35 5.46
CA ILE A 238 23.00 18.70 5.00
C ILE A 238 24.25 19.57 5.19
N LEU A 239 24.97 19.82 4.11
CA LEU A 239 26.10 20.75 4.13
C LEU A 239 25.57 22.14 4.47
N VAL A 240 25.93 22.65 5.65
CA VAL A 240 25.58 23.98 6.18
C VAL A 240 25.97 25.13 5.23
N SER A 241 26.79 24.85 4.21
CA SER A 241 27.23 25.79 3.18
C SER A 241 26.29 25.91 1.95
N GLN A 242 25.19 25.15 1.89
CA GLN A 242 24.18 25.29 0.84
C GLN A 242 23.29 26.52 1.16
N PRO A 243 23.13 27.50 0.25
CA PRO A 243 22.32 28.69 0.47
C PRO A 243 20.96 28.30 1.05
N TYR A 244 20.43 29.10 1.98
CA TYR A 244 19.16 28.85 2.65
C TYR A 244 17.99 28.57 1.66
N GLU A 245 18.07 29.03 0.41
CA GLU A 245 17.14 28.69 -0.68
C GLU A 245 17.28 27.26 -1.27
N SER A 246 18.48 26.69 -1.38
CA SER A 246 18.65 25.30 -1.85
C SER A 246 18.40 24.30 -0.72
N SER A 247 18.85 24.63 0.49
CA SER A 247 18.54 23.91 1.73
C SER A 247 17.04 23.91 2.03
N SER A 248 16.32 24.99 1.72
CA SER A 248 14.86 25.03 1.87
C SER A 248 14.11 24.28 0.76
N HIS A 249 14.64 24.11 -0.45
CA HIS A 249 14.04 23.22 -1.46
C HIS A 249 14.25 21.73 -1.14
N LEU A 250 15.44 21.36 -0.66
CA LEU A 250 15.73 20.03 -0.13
C LEU A 250 14.87 19.74 1.11
N ALA A 251 14.86 20.64 2.10
CA ALA A 251 14.03 20.50 3.29
C ALA A 251 12.53 20.55 2.98
N ARG A 252 12.04 21.31 1.99
CA ARG A 252 10.62 21.25 1.57
C ARG A 252 10.27 19.97 0.80
N PHE A 253 11.20 19.44 0.00
CA PHE A 253 11.03 18.14 -0.66
C PHE A 253 11.04 16.98 0.35
N PHE A 254 11.80 17.12 1.43
CA PHE A 254 11.97 16.12 2.46
C PHE A 254 11.00 16.25 3.65
N LEU A 255 10.50 17.44 3.98
CA LEU A 255 9.62 17.75 5.12
C LEU A 255 8.19 18.16 4.70
N GLY A 256 7.95 18.42 3.40
CA GLY A 256 6.67 18.90 2.91
C GLY A 256 5.77 17.77 2.42
N CYS A 257 4.72 17.46 3.19
CA CYS A 257 3.48 16.90 2.64
C CYS A 257 2.50 18.07 2.45
N PRO A 258 1.84 18.16 1.29
CA PRO A 258 0.72 17.28 1.05
C PRO A 258 0.85 16.56 -0.29
N SER A 259 0.93 15.23 -0.25
CA SER A 259 0.49 14.43 -1.38
C SER A 259 -1.01 14.60 -1.54
N ASP A 260 -1.42 15.30 -2.58
CA ASP A 260 -2.81 15.41 -2.95
C ASP A 260 -3.31 14.02 -3.43
N PRO A 261 -4.25 13.38 -2.72
CA PRO A 261 -4.84 12.10 -3.14
C PRO A 261 -5.42 12.16 -4.57
N LEU A 262 -5.75 13.37 -5.05
CA LEU A 262 -6.28 13.60 -6.39
C LEU A 262 -5.28 13.31 -7.52
N VAL A 263 -3.96 13.47 -7.29
CA VAL A 263 -2.95 13.23 -8.35
C VAL A 263 -2.84 11.74 -8.68
N LEU A 264 -2.84 10.89 -7.65
CA LEU A 264 -2.80 9.45 -7.82
C LEU A 264 -4.12 8.92 -8.41
N ALA A 265 -5.25 9.44 -7.93
CA ALA A 265 -6.57 9.10 -8.50
C ALA A 265 -6.68 9.52 -9.98
N ALA A 266 -6.11 10.68 -10.36
CA ALA A 266 -6.10 11.15 -11.74
C ALA A 266 -5.25 10.26 -12.68
N GLN A 267 -4.13 9.72 -12.21
CA GLN A 267 -3.29 8.81 -13.00
C GLN A 267 -4.00 7.50 -13.39
N PHE A 268 -4.97 7.09 -12.58
CA PHE A 268 -5.76 5.88 -12.75
C PHE A 268 -7.21 6.14 -13.16
N ALA A 269 -7.58 7.35 -13.57
CA ALA A 269 -8.97 7.71 -13.88
C ALA A 269 -9.63 6.84 -14.96
N ASN A 270 -8.84 6.22 -15.85
CA ASN A 270 -9.33 5.30 -16.88
C ASN A 270 -9.54 3.86 -16.39
N LEU A 271 -9.05 3.52 -15.20
CA LEU A 271 -9.29 2.24 -14.55
C LEU A 271 -10.48 2.41 -13.61
N ARG A 272 -11.46 1.50 -13.66
CA ARG A 272 -12.57 1.47 -12.70
C ARG A 272 -12.10 0.89 -11.36
N ILE A 273 -11.15 1.58 -10.70
CA ILE A 273 -10.63 1.22 -9.38
C ILE A 273 -11.65 1.63 -8.32
N ARG A 274 -11.93 0.70 -7.40
CA ARG A 274 -12.72 0.99 -6.21
C ARG A 274 -11.78 1.22 -5.03
N PHE A 275 -11.83 2.41 -4.46
CA PHE A 275 -11.18 2.71 -3.19
C PHE A 275 -12.15 2.41 -2.05
N CYS A 276 -11.73 1.54 -1.12
CA CYS A 276 -12.42 1.37 0.14
C CYS A 276 -11.95 2.46 1.10
N SER A 277 -12.87 3.28 1.61
CA SER A 277 -12.57 4.21 2.68
C SER A 277 -12.36 3.41 3.96
N LEU A 278 -11.10 3.15 4.30
CA LEU A 278 -10.73 2.68 5.64
C LEU A 278 -10.26 3.92 6.39
N SER A 279 -11.03 4.33 7.40
CA SER A 279 -10.52 5.27 8.40
C SER A 279 -9.50 4.53 9.27
N ILE A 280 -8.26 4.44 8.79
CA ILE A 280 -7.15 4.08 9.67
C ILE A 280 -6.72 5.38 10.34
N SER A 281 -7.23 5.63 11.54
CA SER A 281 -6.67 6.62 12.45
C SER A 281 -5.28 6.12 12.90
N LEU A 282 -4.27 6.25 12.05
CA LEU A 282 -2.89 6.14 12.46
C LEU A 282 -2.56 7.37 13.28
N PHE A 283 -2.47 7.17 14.60
CA PHE A 283 -1.94 8.13 15.56
C PHE A 283 -0.52 8.55 15.13
N CYS A 284 -0.38 9.68 14.44
CA CYS A 284 0.77 10.56 14.67
C CYS A 284 0.43 11.40 15.90
N GLN A 285 0.64 10.84 17.08
CA GLN A 285 0.60 11.61 18.31
C GLN A 285 1.91 12.41 18.37
N PHE A 286 1.82 13.69 18.03
CA PHE A 286 2.87 14.68 18.26
C PHE A 286 3.24 14.68 19.76
N SER A 287 4.53 14.67 20.04
CA SER A 287 5.11 15.27 21.24
C SER A 287 6.24 16.18 20.79
#